data_AF-A0A1S2NHH5-F1
#
_entry.id   AF-A0A1S2NHH5-F1
#
_cell.length_a   1.000
_cell.length_b   1.000
_cell.length_c   1.000
_cell.angle_alpha   90.00
_cell.angle_beta   90.00
_cell.angle_gamma   90.00
#
_symmetry.space_group_name_H-M   'P 1'
#
loop_
_entity.id
_entity.type
_entity.pdbx_description
1 polymer ?
#
loop_
_entity_poly.entity_id
_entity_poly.type
_entity_poly.pdbx_seq_one_letter_code
_entity_poly.pdbx_strand_id
1 'polypeptide(L)' 'MKLLKACALILPAVLLAGCLEVDQHPPWLKGEYAGKPDDRHYQRRFHNDRLAWWATVENRNGKQNEYNRANP' A
#
# COMPACT_ATOMS: atom_id res chain seq x y z
N MET A 1 44.93 15.51 -6.33
CA MET A 1 44.15 14.73 -7.34
C MET A 1 43.48 13.47 -6.76
N LYS A 2 44.12 12.68 -5.89
CA LYS A 2 43.51 11.45 -5.32
C LYS A 2 42.25 11.74 -4.46
N LEU A 3 42.28 12.81 -3.66
CA LEU A 3 41.13 13.28 -2.86
C LEU A 3 39.93 13.71 -3.71
N LEU A 4 40.16 14.43 -4.81
CA LEU A 4 39.09 14.86 -5.73
C LEU A 4 38.38 13.67 -6.40
N LYS A 5 39.13 12.61 -6.73
CA LYS A 5 38.57 11.37 -7.29
C LYS A 5 37.74 10.60 -6.25
N ALA A 6 38.16 10.60 -4.98
CA ALA A 6 37.40 9.97 -3.91
C ALA A 6 36.08 10.71 -3.64
N CYS A 7 36.11 12.04 -3.59
CA CYS A 7 34.90 12.87 -3.43
C CYS A 7 33.90 12.67 -4.58
N ALA A 8 34.38 12.57 -5.82
CA ALA A 8 33.52 12.36 -6.99
C ALA A 8 32.74 11.03 -6.94
N LEU A 9 33.26 10.03 -6.23
CA LEU A 9 32.65 8.70 -6.13
C LEU A 9 31.71 8.56 -4.92
N ILE A 10 32.04 9.24 -3.81
CA ILE A 10 31.29 9.14 -2.54
C ILE A 10 30.06 10.05 -2.55
N LEU A 11 30.16 11.25 -3.15
CA LEU A 11 29.08 12.23 -3.17
C LEU A 11 27.75 11.70 -3.76
N PRO A 12 27.71 11.03 -4.93
CA PRO A 12 26.46 10.51 -5.47
C PRO A 12 25.86 9.38 -4.62
N ALA A 13 26.69 8.55 -3.98
CA ALA A 13 26.21 7.47 -3.11
C ALA A 13 25.49 8.01 -1.86
N VAL A 14 26.01 9.09 -1.27
CA VAL A 14 25.38 9.77 -0.12
C VAL A 14 24.09 10.49 -0.54
N LEU A 15 24.08 11.11 -1.73
CA LEU A 15 22.88 11.77 -2.25
C LEU A 15 21.75 10.80 -2.61
N LEU A 16 22.07 9.58 -3.04
CA LEU A 16 21.07 8.53 -3.28
C LEU A 16 20.49 7.92 -1.99
N ALA A 17 21.28 7.87 -0.91
CA ALA A 17 20.84 7.29 0.36
C ALA A 17 19.83 8.18 1.12
N GLY A 18 19.84 9.50 0.92
CA GLY A 18 19.06 10.43 1.75
C GLY A 18 17.62 10.72 1.31
N CYS A 19 17.11 10.10 0.23
CA CYS A 19 15.85 10.56 -0.37
C CYS A 19 14.56 9.89 0.15
N LEU A 20 14.59 8.89 1.03
CA LEU A 20 13.36 8.14 1.35
C LEU A 20 13.25 7.58 2.78
N GLU A 21 14.14 7.96 3.68
CA GLU A 21 14.13 7.52 5.08
C GLU A 21 13.24 8.47 5.90
N VAL A 22 11.93 8.34 5.73
CA VAL A 22 10.92 8.93 6.62
C VAL A 22 10.17 7.80 7.30
N ASP A 23 9.76 8.00 8.56
CA ASP A 23 8.87 7.08 9.25
C ASP A 23 7.63 6.85 8.39
N GLN A 24 7.53 5.66 7.79
CA GLN A 24 6.42 5.28 6.91
C GLN A 24 5.15 4.94 7.70
N HIS A 25 5.26 4.86 9.03
CA HIS A 25 4.11 4.71 9.90
C HIS A 25 3.65 6.09 10.41
N PRO A 26 2.36 6.43 10.30
CA PRO A 26 1.87 7.63 10.93
C PRO A 26 2.06 7.53 12.46
N PRO A 27 2.41 8.63 13.12
CA PRO A 27 2.61 8.64 14.56
C PRO A 27 1.32 8.31 15.30
N TRP A 28 1.43 7.73 16.49
CA TRP A 28 0.29 7.60 17.40
C TRP A 28 0.06 8.95 18.08
N LEU A 29 -1.07 9.60 17.77
CA LEU A 29 -1.47 10.85 18.40
C LEU A 29 -2.62 10.57 19.36
N LYS A 30 -2.45 10.94 20.64
CA LYS A 30 -3.48 10.80 21.68
C LYS A 30 -4.02 9.36 21.85
N GLY A 31 -3.18 8.36 21.63
CA GLY A 31 -3.57 6.94 21.75
C GLY A 31 -4.30 6.39 20.53
N GLU A 32 -4.37 7.15 19.42
CA GLU A 32 -5.01 6.73 18.18
C GLU A 32 -4.05 6.78 16.99
N TYR A 33 -4.32 5.93 16.00
CA TYR A 33 -3.62 5.92 14.72
C TYR A 33 -3.90 7.22 13.97
N ALA A 34 -2.89 8.07 13.78
CA ALA A 34 -3.05 9.38 13.13
C ALA A 34 -3.06 9.32 11.59
N GLY A 35 -3.41 8.17 10.99
CA GLY A 35 -3.59 8.05 9.55
C GLY A 35 -4.93 8.59 9.09
N LYS A 36 -5.04 8.94 7.81
CA LYS A 36 -6.32 9.27 7.20
C LYS A 36 -7.23 8.02 7.27
N PRO A 37 -8.51 8.16 7.66
CA PRO A 37 -9.44 7.04 7.57
C PRO A 37 -9.57 6.60 6.11
N ASP A 38 -9.41 5.30 5.88
CA ASP A 38 -9.58 4.68 4.59
C ASP A 38 -11.06 4.49 4.27
N ASP A 39 -11.45 4.92 3.07
CA ASP A 39 -12.78 4.63 2.55
C ASP A 39 -12.90 3.12 2.30
N ARG A 40 -13.96 2.52 2.82
CA ARG A 40 -14.31 1.13 2.50
C ARG A 40 -14.65 1.03 1.01
N HIS A 41 -14.44 -0.14 0.41
CA HIS A 41 -14.75 -0.35 -1.00
C HIS A 41 -16.20 -0.03 -1.37
N TYR A 42 -17.17 -0.35 -0.50
CA TYR A 42 -18.58 -0.03 -0.73
C TYR A 42 -18.85 1.48 -0.77
N GLN A 43 -18.08 2.28 -0.03
CA GLN A 43 -18.23 3.75 0.00
C GLN A 43 -17.73 4.36 -1.31
N ARG A 44 -16.54 3.95 -1.78
CA ARG A 44 -15.90 4.56 -2.95
C ARG A 44 -16.39 4.02 -4.29
N ARG A 45 -16.75 2.72 -4.38
CA ARG A 45 -17.08 2.04 -5.65
C ARG A 45 -18.53 1.63 -5.80
N PHE A 46 -19.29 1.59 -4.71
CA PHE A 46 -20.69 1.15 -4.71
C PHE A 46 -21.64 2.21 -4.15
N HIS A 47 -21.20 3.48 -4.04
CA HIS A 47 -22.05 4.59 -3.60
C HIS A 47 -22.80 4.32 -2.28
N ASN A 48 -22.13 3.67 -1.32
CA ASN A 48 -22.70 3.20 -0.05
C ASN A 48 -23.68 2.02 -0.13
N ASP A 49 -23.91 1.42 -1.30
CA ASP A 49 -24.66 0.19 -1.44
C ASP A 49 -23.82 -1.02 -0.97
N ARG A 50 -24.15 -1.49 0.24
CA ARG A 50 -23.48 -2.63 0.86
C ARG A 50 -23.91 -3.96 0.24
N LEU A 51 -25.13 -4.06 -0.29
CA LEU A 51 -25.64 -5.30 -0.87
C LEU A 51 -25.01 -5.56 -2.24
N ALA A 52 -24.91 -4.53 -3.09
CA ALA A 52 -24.21 -4.63 -4.37
C ALA A 52 -22.72 -4.96 -4.20
N TRP A 53 -22.07 -4.35 -3.19
CA TRP A 53 -20.70 -4.69 -2.83
C TRP A 53 -20.56 -6.15 -2.39
N TRP A 54 -21.45 -6.63 -1.51
CA TRP A 54 -21.44 -8.00 -1.02
C TRP A 54 -21.62 -9.02 -2.14
N ALA A 55 -22.62 -8.81 -3.02
CA ALA A 55 -22.84 -9.66 -4.18
C ALA A 55 -21.60 -9.75 -5.09
N THR A 56 -20.86 -8.65 -5.24
CA THR A 56 -19.62 -8.63 -6.02
C THR A 56 -18.51 -9.45 -5.37
N VAL A 57 -18.37 -9.35 -4.04
CA VAL A 57 -17.38 -10.13 -3.27
C VAL A 57 -17.69 -11.62 -3.35
N GLU A 58 -18.95 -12.01 -3.14
CA GLU A 58 -19.39 -13.40 -3.22
C GLU A 58 -19.17 -13.99 -4.62
N ASN A 59 -19.57 -13.27 -5.67
CA ASN A 59 -19.34 -13.70 -7.06
C ASN A 59 -17.84 -13.88 -7.37
N ARG A 60 -16.99 -12.97 -6.88
CA ARG A 60 -15.53 -13.11 -7.04
C ARG A 60 -15.02 -14.35 -6.32
N ASN A 61 -15.40 -14.54 -5.06
CA ASN A 61 -14.95 -15.69 -4.26
C ASN A 61 -15.39 -17.01 -4.89
N GLY A 62 -16.63 -17.09 -5.40
CA GLY A 62 -17.11 -18.26 -6.13
C GLY A 62 -16.29 -18.59 -7.38
N LYS A 63 -15.88 -17.58 -8.15
CA LYS A 63 -15.05 -17.75 -9.35
C LYS A 63 -13.58 -18.05 -9.07
N GLN A 64 -13.09 -17.67 -7.90
CA GLN A 64 -11.71 -17.93 -7.45
C GLN A 64 -11.60 -19.21 -6.61
N ASN A 65 -12.72 -19.91 -6.38
CA ASN A 65 -12.69 -21.16 -5.64
C ASN A 65 -12.22 -22.31 -6.56
N GLU A 66 -10.93 -22.63 -6.47
CA GLU A 66 -10.32 -23.71 -7.27
C GLU A 66 -10.96 -25.09 -7.01
N TYR A 67 -11.52 -25.34 -5.81
CA TYR A 67 -12.25 -26.59 -5.52
C TYR A 67 -13.53 -26.72 -6.35
N ASN A 68 -14.22 -25.62 -6.63
CA ASN A 68 -15.38 -25.62 -7.53
C ASN A 68 -14.97 -25.65 -9.00
N ARG A 69 -13.73 -25.28 -9.32
CA ARG A 69 -13.22 -25.22 -10.69
C ARG A 69 -12.68 -26.56 -11.19
N ALA A 70 -12.19 -27.39 -10.27
CA ALA A 70 -11.63 -28.71 -10.55
C ALA A 70 -12.65 -29.86 -10.36
N ASN A 71 -13.89 -29.55 -9.97
CA ASN A 71 -14.93 -30.56 -9.86
C ASN A 71 -15.55 -30.78 -11.27
N PRO A 72 -15.44 -31.99 -11.85
CA PRO A 72 -15.91 -32.29 -13.20
C PRO A 72 -17.44 -32.24 -13.35
#